data_AF-A0A433P548-F1
#
_entry.id   AF-A0A433P548-F1
#
_cell.length_a   1.000
_cell.length_b   1.000
_cell.length_c   1.000
_cell.angle_alpha   90.00
_cell.angle_beta   90.00
_cell.angle_gamma   90.00
#
_symmetry.space_group_name_H-M   'P 1'
#
loop_
_entity.id
_entity.type
_entity.pdbx_description
1 polymer ?
#
loop_
_entity_poly.entity_id
_entity_poly.type
_entity_poly.pdbx_seq_one_letter_code
_entity_poly.pdbx_strand_id
1 'polypeptide(L)'
;EGIQWLPFDELSDYLAANRTRTLTDIQRCSNATRRFGPPISDTLQEEIDPECAEFASWTTLPWTFFFDFTKLSDTFGIRFIHRNELHPRWFTRAMNIVDPPNSPQIRYVKDSFRHDYRIYDMAGFNPQKGKYHRKLKLDRLIQVRAPIMYFGSLFGNGRVRVDVPAHKDFFDLLENTLILANPTLQKAAMNIVTQLGGTSQFVSLHVRLGDGYFAYNINKTLKSVIKTLGEIIPPKKSRTDFRVRPTSVHDRLDYCHRAEQPVIYMATDAPQPSLNIQLKSLYQRYAPCIFTYGEFPYMDWLDVENKPELRGAGDGINLRPFLEPIVDGIVAGLGSEVIGTPGSTFSAFIERLNYVWIGGPRRIKDGPLIEV
;
A
#
# COMPACT_ATOMS: atom_id res chain seq x y z
N GLU A 1 14.22 3.20 -4.19
CA GLU A 1 13.39 3.63 -3.04
C GLU A 1 12.38 4.66 -3.54
N GLY A 2 11.13 4.64 -3.08
CA GLY A 2 10.11 5.62 -3.52
C GLY A 2 10.37 7.03 -3.01
N ILE A 3 9.54 8.01 -3.38
CA ILE A 3 9.64 9.40 -2.88
C ILE A 3 9.72 9.39 -1.35
N GLN A 4 10.87 9.79 -0.80
CA GLN A 4 11.03 10.03 0.62
C GLN A 4 10.10 11.18 1.05
N TRP A 5 9.63 11.15 2.29
CA TRP A 5 8.78 12.24 2.78
C TRP A 5 9.57 13.57 2.71
N LEU A 6 8.94 14.60 2.15
CA LEU A 6 9.47 15.95 2.04
C LEU A 6 8.49 16.94 2.70
N PRO A 7 8.98 18.05 3.30
CA PRO A 7 8.14 19.16 3.72
C PRO A 7 7.26 19.69 2.58
N PHE A 8 6.12 20.31 2.89
CA PHE A 8 5.13 20.71 1.91
C PHE A 8 5.69 21.51 0.72
N ASP A 9 6.48 22.55 1.01
CA ASP A 9 7.00 23.44 -0.03
C ASP A 9 8.02 22.70 -0.91
N GLU A 10 8.92 21.92 -0.31
CA GLU A 10 9.89 21.08 -1.03
C GLU A 10 9.21 20.00 -1.87
N LEU A 11 8.18 19.34 -1.34
CA LEU A 11 7.39 18.35 -2.08
C LEU A 11 6.64 19.00 -3.24
N SER A 12 6.05 20.17 -3.01
CA SER A 12 5.35 20.93 -4.05
C SER A 12 6.32 21.33 -5.16
N ASP A 13 7.52 21.79 -4.81
CA ASP A 13 8.56 22.16 -5.77
C ASP A 13 9.12 20.95 -6.52
N TYR A 14 9.37 19.83 -5.84
CA TYR A 14 9.79 18.56 -6.44
C TYR A 14 8.79 18.08 -7.49
N LEU A 15 7.50 18.04 -7.12
CA LEU A 15 6.42 17.63 -8.02
C LEU A 15 6.19 18.63 -9.16
N ALA A 16 6.45 19.92 -8.93
CA ALA A 16 6.37 20.97 -9.94
C ALA A 16 7.56 20.94 -10.92
N ALA A 17 8.76 20.61 -10.47
CA ALA A 17 9.98 20.52 -11.28
C ALA A 17 9.99 19.26 -12.15
N ASN A 18 9.56 18.11 -11.62
CA ASN A 18 9.43 16.87 -12.38
C ASN A 18 8.26 16.86 -13.39
N ARG A 19 7.59 18.02 -13.57
CA ARG A 19 6.50 18.23 -14.53
C ARG A 19 6.98 18.30 -15.99
N THR A 20 8.26 18.51 -16.24
CA THR A 20 8.83 18.62 -17.59
C THR A 20 9.36 17.29 -18.09
N ARG A 21 8.64 16.18 -17.88
CA ARG A 21 8.92 14.95 -18.62
C ARG A 21 8.52 15.19 -20.07
N THR A 22 9.47 15.59 -20.91
CA THR A 22 9.19 15.72 -22.33
C THR A 22 8.93 14.34 -22.92
N LEU A 23 8.27 14.26 -24.08
CA LEU A 23 8.15 12.99 -24.81
C LEU A 23 9.53 12.36 -25.06
N THR A 24 10.57 13.18 -25.23
CA THR A 24 11.96 12.76 -25.35
C THR A 24 12.50 12.14 -24.06
N ASP A 25 12.23 12.73 -22.88
CA ASP A 25 12.61 12.15 -21.59
C ASP A 25 11.88 10.84 -21.31
N ILE A 26 10.59 10.78 -21.67
CA ILE A 26 9.79 9.56 -21.58
C ILE A 26 10.40 8.47 -22.46
N GLN A 27 10.75 8.78 -23.71
CA GLN A 27 11.39 7.80 -24.62
C GLN A 27 12.78 7.38 -24.14
N ARG A 28 13.61 8.32 -23.68
CA ARG A 28 14.95 8.06 -23.13
C ARG A 28 14.88 7.16 -21.89
N CYS A 29 14.07 7.52 -20.91
CA CYS A 29 14.00 6.81 -19.63
C CYS A 29 13.12 5.55 -19.67
N SER A 30 12.11 5.47 -20.55
CA SER A 30 11.31 4.24 -20.74
C SER A 30 12.12 3.10 -21.35
N ASN A 31 13.05 3.40 -22.26
CA ASN A 31 13.96 2.42 -22.83
C ASN A 31 14.96 1.89 -21.79
N ALA A 32 15.41 2.75 -20.86
CA ALA A 32 16.24 2.33 -19.72
C ALA A 32 15.43 1.44 -18.74
N THR A 33 14.22 1.86 -18.35
CA THR A 33 13.41 1.14 -17.35
C THR A 33 12.81 -0.17 -17.85
N ARG A 34 12.51 -0.32 -19.15
CA ARG A 34 12.16 -1.61 -19.75
C ARG A 34 13.29 -2.66 -19.67
N ARG A 35 14.55 -2.23 -19.65
CA ARG A 35 15.70 -3.14 -19.57
C ARG A 35 15.99 -3.62 -18.15
N PHE A 36 15.65 -2.82 -17.13
CA PHE A 36 16.15 -3.04 -15.77
C PHE A 36 15.08 -3.31 -14.70
N GLY A 37 13.80 -3.10 -14.99
CA GLY A 37 12.75 -3.23 -13.96
C GLY A 37 12.95 -2.25 -12.79
N PRO A 38 12.20 -2.38 -11.67
CA PRO A 38 12.58 -1.70 -10.44
C PRO A 38 13.98 -2.17 -10.02
N PRO A 39 14.83 -1.32 -9.42
CA PRO A 39 16.22 -1.68 -9.12
C PRO A 39 16.25 -2.88 -8.15
N ILE A 40 16.75 -4.03 -8.63
CA ILE A 40 16.85 -5.27 -7.85
C ILE A 40 18.24 -5.44 -7.19
N SER A 41 19.23 -4.57 -7.47
CA SER A 41 20.50 -4.58 -6.72
C SER A 41 21.29 -3.29 -6.86
N ASP A 42 22.16 -3.04 -5.89
CA ASP A 42 23.20 -1.98 -5.92
C ASP A 42 24.15 -2.12 -7.13
N THR A 43 24.19 -3.28 -7.80
CA THR A 43 25.06 -3.54 -8.94
C THR A 43 24.50 -3.11 -10.30
N LEU A 44 23.23 -2.70 -10.40
CA LEU A 44 22.61 -2.22 -11.65
C LEU A 44 22.49 -0.69 -11.73
N GLN A 45 22.87 0.04 -10.68
CA GLN A 45 22.87 1.50 -10.68
C GLN A 45 23.90 2.11 -11.63
N GLU A 46 24.93 1.37 -12.03
CA GLU A 46 26.00 1.90 -12.87
C GLU A 46 25.61 2.08 -14.36
N GLU A 47 24.50 1.49 -14.84
CA GLU A 47 24.08 1.59 -16.25
C GLU A 47 22.84 2.49 -16.49
N ILE A 48 22.19 2.98 -15.44
CA ILE A 48 21.01 3.85 -15.57
C ILE A 48 21.45 5.30 -15.47
N ASP A 49 21.13 6.11 -16.49
CA ASP A 49 21.28 7.56 -16.47
C ASP A 49 20.73 8.10 -15.12
N PRO A 50 21.54 8.81 -14.30
CA PRO A 50 21.09 9.33 -13.00
C PRO A 50 19.80 10.17 -13.10
N GLU A 51 19.57 10.86 -14.22
CA GLU A 51 18.32 11.59 -14.48
C GLU A 51 17.11 10.66 -14.64
N CYS A 52 17.33 9.42 -15.09
CA CYS A 52 16.33 8.38 -15.25
C CYS A 52 16.15 7.49 -14.01
N ALA A 53 17.10 7.50 -13.07
CA ALA A 53 17.07 6.64 -11.87
C ALA A 53 15.82 6.90 -11.00
N GLU A 54 15.44 8.17 -10.84
CA GLU A 54 14.21 8.54 -10.13
C GLU A 54 12.99 8.62 -11.04
N PHE A 55 13.18 8.63 -12.36
CA PHE A 55 12.10 8.88 -13.33
C PHE A 55 10.95 7.89 -13.18
N ALA A 56 11.23 6.59 -13.01
CA ALA A 56 10.22 5.55 -12.82
C ALA A 56 9.97 5.18 -11.36
N SER A 57 10.47 5.96 -10.39
CA SER A 57 10.28 5.69 -8.97
C SER A 57 8.89 6.09 -8.46
N TRP A 58 8.15 6.90 -9.21
CA TRP A 58 6.80 7.36 -8.86
C TRP A 58 6.00 7.78 -10.08
N THR A 59 4.67 7.76 -9.94
CA THR A 59 3.72 8.17 -10.97
C THR A 59 2.41 8.65 -10.33
N THR A 60 1.51 9.29 -11.09
CA THR A 60 0.21 9.76 -10.59
C THR A 60 -0.96 9.01 -11.22
N LEU A 61 -1.76 8.35 -10.40
CA LEU A 61 -3.04 7.77 -10.83
C LEU A 61 -4.20 8.50 -10.15
N PRO A 62 -5.34 8.70 -10.84
CA PRO A 62 -6.53 9.19 -10.17
C PRO A 62 -6.98 8.13 -9.14
N TRP A 63 -7.49 8.56 -8.00
CA TRP A 63 -7.98 7.64 -6.97
C TRP A 63 -9.07 6.68 -7.49
N THR A 64 -9.86 7.11 -8.49
CA THR A 64 -10.86 6.28 -9.18
C THR A 64 -10.28 5.10 -9.93
N PHE A 65 -8.96 5.06 -10.16
CA PHE A 65 -8.27 3.88 -10.66
C PHE A 65 -8.39 2.70 -9.66
N PHE A 66 -8.35 2.99 -8.36
CA PHE A 66 -8.36 2.00 -7.29
C PHE A 66 -9.71 1.86 -6.59
N PHE A 67 -10.46 2.94 -6.43
CA PHE A 67 -11.65 2.99 -5.57
C PHE A 67 -12.87 3.49 -6.32
N ASP A 68 -14.03 2.94 -5.96
CA ASP A 68 -15.32 3.48 -6.39
C ASP A 68 -15.80 4.53 -5.38
N PHE A 69 -16.02 5.75 -5.86
CA PHE A 69 -16.51 6.88 -5.07
C PHE A 69 -18.02 7.11 -5.19
N THR A 70 -18.73 6.34 -6.03
CA THR A 70 -20.15 6.53 -6.34
C THR A 70 -21.00 6.54 -5.08
N LYS A 71 -20.83 5.56 -4.18
CA LYS A 71 -21.57 5.51 -2.92
C LYS A 71 -21.32 6.73 -2.02
N LEU A 72 -20.09 7.26 -1.99
CA LEU A 72 -19.78 8.47 -1.22
C LEU A 72 -20.41 9.72 -1.86
N SER A 73 -20.41 9.79 -3.19
CA SER A 73 -21.07 10.86 -3.94
C SER A 73 -22.58 10.83 -3.71
N ASP A 74 -23.23 9.67 -3.87
CA ASP A 74 -24.69 9.53 -3.80
C ASP A 74 -25.21 9.72 -2.38
N THR A 75 -24.47 9.23 -1.38
CA THR A 75 -24.91 9.31 0.03
C THR A 75 -24.69 10.69 0.63
N PHE A 76 -23.59 11.38 0.27
CA PHE A 76 -23.18 12.62 0.94
C PHE A 76 -23.10 13.84 0.02
N GLY A 77 -23.38 13.70 -1.27
CA GLY A 77 -23.21 14.77 -2.26
C GLY A 77 -21.75 15.20 -2.45
N ILE A 78 -20.77 14.36 -2.09
CA ILE A 78 -19.35 14.71 -2.19
C ILE A 78 -18.92 14.67 -3.66
N ARG A 79 -18.45 15.80 -4.17
CA ARG A 79 -17.89 15.92 -5.52
C ARG A 79 -16.39 15.64 -5.49
N PHE A 80 -15.96 14.61 -6.21
CA PHE A 80 -14.54 14.28 -6.38
C PHE A 80 -14.02 14.89 -7.68
N ILE A 81 -12.99 15.74 -7.58
CA ILE A 81 -12.31 16.32 -8.74
C ILE A 81 -10.87 15.82 -8.72
N HIS A 82 -10.52 15.03 -9.73
CA HIS A 82 -9.17 14.49 -9.85
C HIS A 82 -8.25 15.50 -10.52
N ARG A 83 -7.11 15.74 -9.89
CA ARG A 83 -6.05 16.56 -10.45
C ARG A 83 -5.17 15.69 -11.34
N ASN A 84 -4.98 16.10 -12.57
CA ASN A 84 -3.96 15.54 -13.46
C ASN A 84 -2.58 16.22 -13.26
N GLU A 85 -2.50 17.19 -12.35
CA GLU A 85 -1.29 17.98 -12.10
C GLU A 85 -1.25 18.48 -10.65
N LEU A 86 -0.11 18.31 -9.99
CA LEU A 86 0.07 18.66 -8.57
C LEU A 86 0.54 20.10 -8.33
N HIS A 87 0.94 20.83 -9.38
CA HIS A 87 1.32 22.24 -9.29
C HIS A 87 0.11 23.13 -8.90
N PRO A 88 0.28 24.15 -8.03
CA PRO A 88 -0.80 25.07 -7.64
C PRO A 88 -1.52 25.81 -8.79
N ARG A 89 -0.83 26.16 -9.89
CA ARG A 89 -1.43 26.70 -11.14
C ARG A 89 -2.56 25.84 -11.72
N TRP A 90 -2.67 24.57 -11.33
CA TRP A 90 -3.83 23.74 -11.69
C TRP A 90 -5.13 24.37 -11.17
N PHE A 91 -5.15 24.93 -9.96
CA PHE A 91 -6.34 25.59 -9.39
C PHE A 91 -6.82 26.75 -10.26
N THR A 92 -5.89 27.55 -10.79
CA THR A 92 -6.22 28.65 -11.70
C THR A 92 -6.74 28.15 -13.04
N ARG A 93 -6.06 27.19 -13.68
CA ARG A 93 -6.45 26.70 -15.00
C ARG A 93 -7.75 25.88 -14.99
N ALA A 94 -7.93 25.02 -14.00
CA ALA A 94 -9.04 24.08 -13.95
C ALA A 94 -10.27 24.62 -13.20
N MET A 95 -10.08 25.54 -12.24
CA MET A 95 -11.17 26.03 -11.38
C MET A 95 -11.31 27.55 -11.36
N ASN A 96 -10.52 28.30 -12.15
CA ASN A 96 -10.52 29.76 -12.17
C ASN A 96 -10.23 30.40 -10.79
N ILE A 97 -9.44 29.71 -9.96
CA ILE A 97 -9.08 30.19 -8.63
C ILE A 97 -7.72 30.89 -8.69
N VAL A 98 -7.74 32.18 -8.36
CA VAL A 98 -6.56 33.05 -8.31
C VAL A 98 -6.24 33.32 -6.85
N ASP A 99 -4.98 33.16 -6.45
CA ASP A 99 -4.56 33.25 -5.04
C ASP A 99 -3.66 34.48 -4.80
N PRO A 100 -4.22 35.71 -4.87
CA PRO A 100 -3.42 36.92 -4.69
C PRO A 100 -2.99 37.08 -3.22
N PRO A 101 -1.79 37.63 -2.95
CA PRO A 101 -1.27 37.77 -1.58
C PRO A 101 -2.20 38.51 -0.60
N ASN A 102 -2.97 39.49 -1.11
CA ASN A 102 -3.83 40.35 -0.30
C ASN A 102 -5.24 39.78 -0.09
N SER A 103 -5.63 38.75 -0.84
CA SER A 103 -6.96 38.12 -0.75
C SER A 103 -6.85 36.64 -1.13
N PRO A 104 -6.15 35.83 -0.32
CA PRO A 104 -5.88 34.44 -0.65
C PRO A 104 -7.18 33.66 -0.77
N GLN A 105 -7.34 32.96 -1.89
CA GLN A 105 -8.46 32.04 -2.11
C GLN A 105 -8.11 30.61 -1.67
N ILE A 106 -6.84 30.35 -1.40
CA ILE A 106 -6.34 29.05 -0.96
C ILE A 106 -5.77 29.16 0.45
N ARG A 107 -6.36 28.42 1.38
CA ARG A 107 -5.81 28.22 2.71
C ARG A 107 -4.91 26.99 2.72
N TYR A 108 -3.59 27.21 2.71
CA TYR A 108 -2.62 26.13 2.87
C TYR A 108 -2.52 25.66 4.32
N VAL A 109 -2.55 24.35 4.50
CA VAL A 109 -2.24 23.63 5.74
C VAL A 109 -0.97 22.83 5.48
N LYS A 110 0.15 23.54 5.54
CA LYS A 110 1.49 23.01 5.22
C LYS A 110 2.00 22.11 6.33
N ASP A 111 2.58 20.97 5.96
CA ASP A 111 3.37 20.11 6.84
C ASP A 111 4.87 20.46 6.75
N SER A 112 5.49 20.72 7.90
CA SER A 112 6.94 20.95 8.02
C SER A 112 7.69 19.74 8.59
N PHE A 113 6.97 18.75 9.10
CA PHE A 113 7.52 17.53 9.69
C PHE A 113 6.71 16.30 9.23
N ARG A 114 7.36 15.13 9.19
CA ARG A 114 6.71 13.86 8.79
C ARG A 114 5.42 13.57 9.55
N HIS A 115 5.40 13.85 10.85
CA HIS A 115 4.22 13.73 11.70
C HIS A 115 3.79 15.13 12.17
N ASP A 116 3.62 16.09 11.26
CA ASP A 116 3.40 17.48 11.68
C ASP A 116 2.10 17.67 12.46
N TYR A 117 0.94 17.34 11.89
CA TYR A 117 -0.33 17.59 12.55
C TYR A 117 -1.29 16.40 12.58
N ARG A 118 -2.14 16.38 13.60
CA ARG A 118 -3.31 15.49 13.71
C ARG A 118 -4.58 16.32 13.85
N ILE A 119 -5.64 15.92 13.17
CA ILE A 119 -6.98 16.54 13.19
C ILE A 119 -7.82 15.86 14.27
N TYR A 120 -8.47 16.66 15.11
CA TYR A 120 -9.36 16.23 16.19
C TYR A 120 -10.75 16.79 15.95
N ASP A 121 -11.76 15.93 16.00
CA ASP A 121 -13.14 16.27 15.70
C ASP A 121 -13.97 16.71 16.92
N MET A 122 -13.62 16.22 18.11
CA MET A 122 -14.31 16.57 19.35
C MET A 122 -13.92 17.96 19.88
N ALA A 123 -14.90 18.87 19.92
CA ALA A 123 -14.73 20.21 20.47
C ALA A 123 -14.39 20.16 21.98
N GLY A 124 -13.56 21.09 22.45
CA GLY A 124 -13.11 21.14 23.85
C GLY A 124 -12.15 20.02 24.27
N PHE A 125 -12.09 18.90 23.55
CA PHE A 125 -11.18 17.81 23.82
C PHE A 125 -9.73 18.21 23.48
N ASN A 126 -8.79 17.88 24.37
CA ASN A 126 -7.39 18.24 24.23
C ASN A 126 -6.46 17.05 24.53
N PRO A 127 -6.59 15.93 23.79
CA PRO A 127 -5.83 14.71 24.06
C PRO A 127 -4.33 14.92 23.85
N GLN A 128 -3.49 14.04 24.39
CA GLN A 128 -2.06 14.08 24.07
C GLN A 128 -1.82 14.00 22.56
N LYS A 129 -0.80 14.73 22.07
CA LYS A 129 -0.51 14.81 20.63
C LYS A 129 -0.05 13.46 20.04
N GLY A 130 0.44 12.55 20.89
CA GLY A 130 1.16 11.35 20.48
C GLY A 130 2.40 11.74 19.68
N LYS A 131 2.68 11.04 18.59
CA LYS A 131 3.81 11.32 17.70
C LYS A 131 3.69 12.60 16.84
N TYR A 132 2.58 13.34 16.94
CA TYR A 132 2.35 14.52 16.12
C TYR A 132 2.81 15.82 16.78
N HIS A 133 3.32 16.78 16.01
CA HIS A 133 3.82 18.07 16.55
C HIS A 133 2.71 19.08 16.86
N ARG A 134 1.63 19.07 16.10
CA ARG A 134 0.54 20.05 16.12
C ARG A 134 -0.83 19.38 16.18
N LYS A 135 -1.79 20.10 16.77
CA LYS A 135 -3.21 19.72 16.81
C LYS A 135 -3.98 20.67 15.90
N LEU A 136 -4.70 20.13 14.94
CA LEU A 136 -5.73 20.87 14.22
C LEU A 136 -7.08 20.44 14.81
N LYS A 137 -7.92 21.40 15.15
CA LYS A 137 -9.26 21.12 15.65
C LYS A 137 -10.27 21.38 14.55
N LEU A 138 -11.21 20.46 14.36
CA LEU A 138 -12.20 20.53 13.30
C LEU A 138 -13.08 21.78 13.42
N ASP A 139 -13.43 22.19 14.64
CA ASP A 139 -14.16 23.43 14.94
C ASP A 139 -13.45 24.70 14.42
N ARG A 140 -12.11 24.70 14.39
CA ARG A 140 -11.30 25.78 13.80
C ARG A 140 -11.18 25.65 12.29
N LEU A 141 -11.13 24.43 11.75
CA LEU A 141 -11.09 24.22 10.30
C LEU A 141 -12.40 24.69 9.64
N ILE A 142 -13.54 24.49 10.30
CA ILE A 142 -14.86 24.97 9.84
C ILE A 142 -14.91 26.51 9.75
N GLN A 143 -14.10 27.22 10.53
CA GLN A 143 -14.06 28.69 10.54
C GLN A 143 -13.22 29.27 9.38
N VAL A 144 -12.54 28.45 8.59
CA VAL A 144 -11.70 28.93 7.47
C VAL A 144 -12.58 29.52 6.36
N ARG A 145 -12.40 30.82 6.11
CA ARG A 145 -13.08 31.56 5.04
C ARG A 145 -12.19 31.60 3.79
N ALA A 146 -12.06 30.46 3.10
CA ALA A 146 -11.38 30.36 1.83
C ALA A 146 -12.11 29.33 0.94
N PRO A 147 -12.25 29.58 -0.38
CA PRO A 147 -12.82 28.60 -1.31
C PRO A 147 -12.09 27.25 -1.32
N ILE A 148 -10.77 27.24 -1.12
CA ILE A 148 -9.96 26.02 -1.06
C ILE A 148 -9.24 25.92 0.27
N MET A 149 -9.23 24.72 0.85
CA MET A 149 -8.25 24.32 1.86
C MET A 149 -7.29 23.29 1.27
N TYR A 150 -6.01 23.61 1.19
CA TYR A 150 -4.98 22.73 0.62
C TYR A 150 -4.12 22.15 1.75
N PHE A 151 -4.33 20.87 2.05
CA PHE A 151 -3.48 20.09 2.93
C PHE A 151 -2.26 19.52 2.21
N GLY A 152 -1.11 19.58 2.88
CA GLY A 152 0.09 18.95 2.36
C GLY A 152 0.12 17.42 2.47
N SER A 153 1.32 16.83 2.55
CA SER A 153 1.46 15.36 2.59
C SER A 153 0.67 14.83 3.78
N LEU A 154 -0.31 13.98 3.55
CA LEU A 154 -1.14 13.35 4.58
C LEU A 154 -0.43 12.16 5.26
N PHE A 155 0.91 12.18 5.30
CA PHE A 155 1.71 11.13 5.92
C PHE A 155 1.31 10.87 7.40
N GLY A 156 1.38 9.60 7.80
CA GLY A 156 1.20 9.17 9.17
C GLY A 156 -0.19 8.58 9.44
N ASN A 157 -0.20 7.44 10.13
CA ASN A 157 -1.42 6.74 10.50
C ASN A 157 -2.20 7.46 11.61
N GLY A 158 -3.54 7.45 11.49
CA GLY A 158 -4.42 8.06 12.50
C GLY A 158 -4.44 9.58 12.47
N ARG A 159 -4.02 10.21 11.36
CA ARG A 159 -3.96 11.67 11.20
C ARG A 159 -5.30 12.37 11.40
N VAL A 160 -6.41 11.70 11.13
CA VAL A 160 -7.75 12.11 11.54
C VAL A 160 -8.16 11.24 12.71
N ARG A 161 -8.43 11.87 13.86
CA ARG A 161 -8.99 11.21 15.03
C ARG A 161 -10.50 11.45 15.04
N VAL A 162 -11.26 10.37 15.20
CA VAL A 162 -12.72 10.37 15.16
C VAL A 162 -13.23 9.94 16.53
N ASP A 163 -13.45 10.92 17.41
CA ASP A 163 -13.91 10.69 18.76
C ASP A 163 -15.43 10.90 18.89
N VAL A 164 -16.04 11.73 18.03
CA VAL A 164 -17.50 12.00 18.05
C VAL A 164 -18.26 10.78 17.50
N PRO A 165 -19.24 10.21 18.23
CA PRO A 165 -19.97 9.01 17.79
C PRO A 165 -20.57 9.11 16.38
N ALA A 166 -21.25 10.22 16.06
CA ALA A 166 -21.85 10.43 14.74
C ALA A 166 -20.81 10.48 13.59
N HIS A 167 -19.57 10.90 13.87
CA HIS A 167 -18.51 10.86 12.86
C HIS A 167 -17.93 9.47 12.67
N LYS A 168 -18.04 8.58 13.67
CA LYS A 168 -17.58 7.19 13.57
C LYS A 168 -18.39 6.43 12.53
N ASP A 169 -19.71 6.64 12.47
CA ASP A 169 -20.57 6.02 11.47
C ASP A 169 -20.14 6.39 10.04
N PHE A 170 -19.84 7.68 9.81
CA PHE A 170 -19.30 8.16 8.53
C PHE A 170 -17.93 7.53 8.23
N PHE A 171 -17.05 7.48 9.23
CA PHE A 171 -15.71 6.94 9.07
C PHE A 171 -15.74 5.43 8.77
N ASP A 172 -16.61 4.68 9.44
CA ASP A 172 -16.84 3.26 9.18
C ASP A 172 -17.37 3.03 7.76
N LEU A 173 -18.31 3.86 7.30
CA LEU A 173 -18.80 3.78 5.93
C LEU A 173 -17.68 4.08 4.91
N LEU A 174 -16.84 5.10 5.17
CA LEU A 174 -15.69 5.42 4.33
C LEU A 174 -14.71 4.24 4.29
N GLU A 175 -14.40 3.63 5.43
CA GLU A 175 -13.52 2.46 5.51
C GLU A 175 -14.11 1.23 4.81
N ASN A 176 -15.43 1.07 4.76
CA ASN A 176 -16.07 -0.05 4.06
C ASN A 176 -16.31 0.22 2.57
N THR A 177 -16.23 1.48 2.12
CA THR A 177 -16.47 1.87 0.73
C THR A 177 -15.17 2.03 -0.06
N LEU A 178 -14.12 2.56 0.56
CA LEU A 178 -12.81 2.75 -0.08
C LEU A 178 -11.98 1.46 -0.08
N ILE A 179 -12.54 0.41 -0.68
CA ILE A 179 -11.93 -0.89 -0.87
C ILE A 179 -11.56 -1.04 -2.35
N LEU A 180 -10.46 -1.72 -2.63
CA LEU A 180 -9.93 -1.85 -3.99
C LEU A 180 -10.97 -2.50 -4.92
N ALA A 181 -11.36 -1.77 -5.96
CA ALA A 181 -12.42 -2.14 -6.90
C ALA A 181 -11.93 -2.38 -8.33
N ASN A 182 -10.63 -2.20 -8.61
CA ASN A 182 -10.10 -2.37 -9.96
C ASN A 182 -10.26 -3.83 -10.44
N PRO A 183 -11.09 -4.10 -11.47
CA PRO A 183 -11.46 -5.46 -11.86
C PRO A 183 -10.27 -6.25 -12.40
N THR A 184 -9.30 -5.57 -13.04
CA THR A 184 -8.12 -6.22 -13.59
C THR A 184 -7.17 -6.67 -12.49
N LEU A 185 -6.95 -5.85 -11.45
CA LEU A 185 -6.17 -6.25 -10.27
C LEU A 185 -6.86 -7.39 -9.50
N GLN A 186 -8.18 -7.32 -9.36
CA GLN A 186 -8.97 -8.36 -8.71
C GLN A 186 -8.89 -9.70 -9.47
N LYS A 187 -9.02 -9.68 -10.80
CA LYS A 187 -8.87 -10.86 -11.65
C LYS A 187 -7.46 -11.44 -11.54
N ALA A 188 -6.44 -10.57 -11.54
CA ALA A 188 -5.05 -10.96 -11.40
C ALA A 188 -4.83 -11.70 -10.06
N ALA A 189 -5.31 -11.15 -8.95
CA ALA A 189 -5.26 -11.80 -7.64
C ALA A 189 -6.04 -13.14 -7.62
N MET A 190 -7.23 -13.17 -8.22
CA MET A 190 -8.08 -14.35 -8.20
C MET A 190 -7.47 -15.54 -8.94
N ASN A 191 -6.64 -15.30 -9.97
CA ASN A 191 -5.87 -16.36 -10.64
C ASN A 191 -4.87 -17.06 -9.70
N ILE A 192 -4.28 -16.32 -8.75
CA ILE A 192 -3.42 -16.90 -7.70
C ILE A 192 -4.28 -17.60 -6.66
N VAL A 193 -5.32 -16.93 -6.16
CA VAL A 193 -6.21 -17.46 -5.11
C VAL A 193 -6.83 -18.78 -5.54
N THR A 194 -7.25 -18.91 -6.80
CA THR A 194 -7.80 -20.16 -7.35
C THR A 194 -6.78 -21.29 -7.29
N GLN A 195 -5.50 -21.01 -7.58
CA GLN A 195 -4.43 -22.01 -7.45
C GLN A 195 -4.17 -22.38 -5.99
N LEU A 196 -4.28 -21.43 -5.06
CA LEU A 196 -4.18 -21.67 -3.61
C LEU A 196 -5.38 -22.46 -3.02
N GLY A 197 -6.32 -22.93 -3.84
CA GLY A 197 -7.51 -23.68 -3.43
C GLY A 197 -8.78 -22.83 -3.34
N GLY A 198 -8.69 -21.52 -3.52
CA GLY A 198 -9.82 -20.59 -3.48
C GLY A 198 -9.80 -19.66 -2.27
N THR A 199 -10.83 -18.83 -2.17
CA THR A 199 -10.99 -17.86 -1.09
C THR A 199 -11.08 -18.56 0.27
N SER A 200 -10.38 -18.02 1.27
CA SER A 200 -10.34 -18.56 2.63
C SER A 200 -9.80 -20.01 2.75
N GLN A 201 -9.02 -20.50 1.77
CA GLN A 201 -8.41 -21.83 1.81
C GLN A 201 -6.92 -21.84 2.25
N PHE A 202 -6.35 -20.67 2.55
CA PHE A 202 -4.97 -20.51 2.96
C PHE A 202 -4.85 -19.44 4.06
N VAL A 203 -3.84 -19.57 4.92
CA VAL A 203 -3.49 -18.54 5.91
C VAL A 203 -2.55 -17.54 5.26
N SER A 204 -2.79 -16.25 5.50
CA SER A 204 -1.98 -15.17 4.94
C SER A 204 -0.99 -14.63 5.97
N LEU A 205 0.23 -14.41 5.49
CA LEU A 205 1.34 -13.88 6.25
C LEU A 205 1.86 -12.64 5.52
N HIS A 206 1.98 -11.51 6.21
CA HIS A 206 2.70 -10.37 5.65
C HIS A 206 3.99 -10.13 6.42
N VAL A 207 5.12 -10.27 5.72
CA VAL A 207 6.47 -10.11 6.29
C VAL A 207 7.17 -8.92 5.63
N ARG A 208 7.27 -7.81 6.37
CA ARG A 208 8.00 -6.62 5.95
C ARG A 208 9.40 -6.62 6.54
N LEU A 209 10.41 -6.65 5.68
CA LEU A 209 11.83 -6.69 6.08
C LEU A 209 12.59 -5.39 5.76
N GLY A 210 12.20 -4.69 4.71
CA GLY A 210 12.94 -3.59 4.12
C GLY A 210 12.73 -2.24 4.80
N ASP A 211 13.74 -1.39 4.61
CA ASP A 211 13.89 0.02 5.02
C ASP A 211 13.66 0.39 6.50
N GLY A 212 14.27 1.53 6.86
CA GLY A 212 14.06 2.26 8.11
C GLY A 212 13.93 1.38 9.35
N TYR A 213 12.78 1.49 10.02
CA TYR A 213 12.49 0.78 11.26
C TYR A 213 12.47 -0.75 11.10
N PHE A 214 11.99 -1.27 9.97
CA PHE A 214 11.84 -2.72 9.77
C PHE A 214 13.20 -3.40 9.53
N ALA A 215 14.06 -2.77 8.74
CA ALA A 215 15.43 -3.25 8.55
C ALA A 215 16.21 -3.28 9.87
N TYR A 216 16.05 -2.23 10.70
CA TYR A 216 16.72 -2.16 12.02
C TYR A 216 16.16 -3.17 13.05
N ASN A 217 14.85 -3.46 12.99
CA ASN A 217 14.16 -4.31 13.97
C ASN A 217 13.78 -5.70 13.44
N ILE A 218 14.41 -6.15 12.34
CA ILE A 218 14.03 -7.36 11.61
C ILE A 218 13.88 -8.59 12.50
N ASN A 219 14.80 -8.79 13.44
CA ASN A 219 14.78 -9.90 14.39
C ASN A 219 13.55 -9.87 15.31
N LYS A 220 13.16 -8.69 15.79
CA LYS A 220 11.99 -8.52 16.67
C LYS A 220 10.71 -8.75 15.87
N THR A 221 10.64 -8.17 14.68
CA THR A 221 9.51 -8.31 13.75
C THR A 221 9.27 -9.78 13.39
N LEU A 222 10.30 -10.48 12.91
CA LEU A 222 10.20 -11.88 12.52
C LEU A 222 9.86 -12.80 13.69
N LYS A 223 10.45 -12.59 14.87
CA LYS A 223 10.09 -13.35 16.07
C LYS A 223 8.62 -13.21 16.41
N SER A 224 8.06 -11.99 16.32
CA SER A 224 6.63 -11.76 16.57
C SER A 224 5.77 -12.51 15.56
N VAL A 225 6.09 -12.39 14.26
CA VAL A 225 5.34 -13.01 13.17
C VAL A 225 5.37 -14.55 13.27
N ILE A 226 6.55 -15.13 13.46
CA ILE A 226 6.73 -16.59 13.59
C ILE A 226 6.03 -17.12 14.84
N LYS A 227 6.03 -16.36 15.95
CA LYS A 227 5.33 -16.74 17.17
C LYS A 227 3.81 -16.84 16.90
N THR A 228 3.20 -15.79 16.37
CA THR A 228 1.76 -15.77 16.06
C THR A 228 1.38 -16.84 15.04
N LEU A 229 2.18 -17.03 13.99
CA LEU A 229 1.97 -18.12 13.03
C LEU A 229 2.09 -19.50 13.68
N GLY A 230 2.98 -19.68 14.66
CA GLY A 230 3.10 -20.94 15.41
C GLY A 230 1.95 -21.23 16.35
N GLU A 231 1.23 -20.20 16.81
CA GLU A 231 0.01 -20.32 17.63
C GLU A 231 -1.19 -20.75 16.78
N ILE A 232 -1.30 -20.22 15.56
CA ILE A 232 -2.38 -20.53 14.61
C ILE A 232 -2.11 -21.84 13.86
N ILE A 233 -0.88 -22.01 13.37
CA ILE A 233 -0.40 -23.19 12.66
C ILE A 233 0.79 -23.78 13.42
N PRO A 234 0.51 -24.68 14.39
CA PRO A 234 1.56 -25.44 15.05
C PRO A 234 2.31 -26.30 14.02
N PRO A 235 3.66 -26.28 14.02
CA PRO A 235 4.44 -27.10 13.11
C PRO A 235 4.17 -28.56 13.41
N LYS A 236 3.58 -29.27 12.45
CA LYS A 236 3.50 -30.72 12.53
C LYS A 236 4.90 -31.28 12.27
N LYS A 237 5.36 -32.22 13.10
CA LYS A 237 6.56 -33.02 12.76
C LYS A 237 6.20 -33.80 11.49
N SER A 238 6.88 -33.51 10.38
CA SER A 238 6.70 -34.25 9.12
C SER A 238 6.82 -35.75 9.41
N ARG A 239 5.73 -36.50 9.16
CA ARG A 239 5.67 -37.96 9.34
C ARG A 239 5.93 -38.72 8.04
N THR A 240 6.20 -38.02 6.93
CA THR A 240 6.22 -38.64 5.61
C THR A 240 7.60 -38.60 4.97
N ASP A 241 8.15 -39.79 4.73
CA ASP A 241 9.30 -40.07 3.86
C ASP A 241 8.88 -39.92 2.37
N PHE A 242 8.53 -38.69 1.94
CA PHE A 242 8.30 -38.41 0.52
C PHE A 242 9.64 -38.14 -0.16
N ARG A 243 10.10 -39.09 -0.96
CA ARG A 243 11.39 -39.07 -1.66
C ARG A 243 11.48 -38.06 -2.82
N VAL A 244 10.38 -37.41 -3.18
CA VAL A 244 10.33 -36.44 -4.28
C VAL A 244 10.19 -35.04 -3.69
N ARG A 245 11.20 -34.19 -3.89
CA ARG A 245 11.08 -32.75 -3.61
C ARG A 245 10.16 -32.16 -4.68
N PRO A 246 8.96 -31.66 -4.34
CA PRO A 246 8.06 -31.11 -5.33
C PRO A 246 8.71 -29.89 -6.01
N THR A 247 8.69 -29.85 -7.34
CA THR A 247 9.43 -28.87 -8.15
C THR A 247 8.55 -27.74 -8.67
N SER A 248 7.24 -27.97 -8.78
CA SER A 248 6.26 -26.95 -9.20
C SER A 248 5.38 -26.47 -8.03
N VAL A 249 4.73 -25.31 -8.20
CA VAL A 249 3.71 -24.81 -7.26
C VAL A 249 2.58 -25.83 -7.10
N HIS A 250 2.14 -26.44 -8.21
CA HIS A 250 1.08 -27.44 -8.19
C HIS A 250 1.46 -28.66 -7.33
N ASP A 251 2.64 -29.25 -7.55
CA ASP A 251 3.10 -30.42 -6.77
C ASP A 251 3.23 -30.11 -5.27
N ARG A 252 3.63 -28.88 -4.94
CA ARG A 252 3.75 -28.42 -3.56
C ARG A 252 2.39 -28.25 -2.89
N LEU A 253 1.41 -27.66 -3.58
CA LEU A 253 0.04 -27.54 -3.06
C LEU A 253 -0.56 -28.93 -2.82
N ASP A 254 -0.40 -29.81 -3.79
CA ASP A 254 -0.78 -31.22 -3.74
C ASP A 254 -0.17 -31.94 -2.53
N TYR A 255 1.11 -31.71 -2.28
CA TYR A 255 1.80 -32.22 -1.09
C TYR A 255 1.15 -31.69 0.20
N CYS A 256 0.89 -30.38 0.29
CA CYS A 256 0.32 -29.77 1.48
C CYS A 256 -1.07 -30.32 1.80
N HIS A 257 -1.91 -30.49 0.78
CA HIS A 257 -3.22 -31.10 0.93
C HIS A 257 -3.12 -32.56 1.41
N ARG A 258 -2.28 -33.38 0.78
CA ARG A 258 -2.09 -34.79 1.19
C ARG A 258 -1.48 -34.97 2.58
N ALA A 259 -0.61 -34.04 2.98
CA ALA A 259 0.04 -34.04 4.30
C ALA A 259 -0.81 -33.34 5.38
N GLU A 260 -2.02 -32.90 5.05
CA GLU A 260 -2.91 -32.11 5.91
C GLU A 260 -2.17 -30.92 6.56
N GLN A 261 -1.30 -30.29 5.79
CA GLN A 261 -0.57 -29.08 6.18
C GLN A 261 -1.34 -27.86 5.67
N PRO A 262 -1.54 -26.83 6.51
CA PRO A 262 -2.11 -25.58 6.03
C PRO A 262 -1.25 -24.95 4.95
N VAL A 263 -1.91 -24.44 3.91
CA VAL A 263 -1.27 -23.61 2.88
C VAL A 263 -1.09 -22.21 3.44
N ILE A 264 0.13 -21.67 3.32
CA ILE A 264 0.48 -20.32 3.76
C ILE A 264 0.83 -19.49 2.52
N TYR A 265 0.15 -18.38 2.33
CA TYR A 265 0.55 -17.35 1.37
C TYR A 265 1.30 -16.24 2.10
N MET A 266 2.49 -15.88 1.62
CA MET A 266 3.34 -14.85 2.20
C MET A 266 3.52 -13.68 1.23
N ALA A 267 2.95 -12.53 1.59
CA ALA A 267 3.26 -11.24 1.00
C ALA A 267 4.55 -10.69 1.65
N THR A 268 5.55 -10.34 0.85
CA THR A 268 6.83 -9.84 1.36
C THR A 268 7.56 -8.99 0.34
N ASP A 269 8.33 -8.04 0.84
CA ASP A 269 9.23 -7.19 0.07
C ASP A 269 10.64 -7.79 -0.11
N ALA A 270 10.87 -8.99 0.41
CA ALA A 270 12.14 -9.69 0.25
C ALA A 270 12.35 -10.13 -1.21
N PRO A 271 13.48 -9.79 -1.86
CA PRO A 271 13.83 -10.40 -3.15
C PRO A 271 14.13 -11.89 -2.91
N GLN A 272 13.60 -12.75 -3.78
CA GLN A 272 13.75 -14.22 -3.70
C GLN A 272 13.58 -14.77 -2.27
N PRO A 273 12.38 -14.69 -1.68
CA PRO A 273 12.16 -14.94 -0.25
C PRO A 273 12.70 -16.28 0.27
N SER A 274 12.67 -17.33 -0.55
CA SER A 274 13.18 -18.67 -0.20
C SER A 274 14.69 -18.75 0.00
N LEU A 275 15.45 -17.82 -0.58
CA LEU A 275 16.91 -17.72 -0.43
C LEU A 275 17.31 -16.65 0.59
N ASN A 276 16.36 -15.87 1.11
CA ASN A 276 16.63 -14.81 2.06
C ASN A 276 17.03 -15.37 3.44
N ILE A 277 18.25 -15.04 3.89
CA ILE A 277 18.81 -15.53 5.17
C ILE A 277 17.90 -15.22 6.38
N GLN A 278 17.20 -14.09 6.36
CA GLN A 278 16.32 -13.64 7.44
C GLN A 278 15.05 -14.49 7.51
N LEU A 279 14.56 -14.96 6.36
CA LEU A 279 13.37 -15.81 6.26
C LEU A 279 13.67 -17.31 6.42
N LYS A 280 14.95 -17.69 6.55
CA LYS A 280 15.37 -19.10 6.66
C LYS A 280 14.62 -19.87 7.73
N SER A 281 14.42 -19.27 8.91
CA SER A 281 13.71 -19.93 10.02
C SER A 281 12.25 -20.24 9.71
N LEU A 282 11.59 -19.38 8.92
CA LEU A 282 10.22 -19.56 8.47
C LEU A 282 10.14 -20.69 7.44
N TYR A 283 11.00 -20.67 6.43
CA TYR A 283 11.06 -21.73 5.41
C TYR A 283 11.44 -23.09 6.00
N GLN A 284 12.37 -23.16 6.96
CA GLN A 284 12.71 -24.41 7.64
C GLN A 284 11.52 -25.06 8.36
N ARG A 285 10.56 -24.26 8.82
CA ARG A 285 9.41 -24.72 9.60
C ARG A 285 8.18 -25.04 8.76
N TYR A 286 7.98 -24.30 7.67
CA TYR A 286 6.73 -24.34 6.90
C TYR A 286 6.91 -24.74 5.43
N ALA A 287 8.13 -24.86 4.92
CA ALA A 287 8.33 -25.42 3.57
C ALA A 287 7.92 -26.90 3.54
N PRO A 288 7.33 -27.37 2.43
CA PRO A 288 7.10 -26.67 1.16
C PRO A 288 5.75 -25.92 1.07
N CYS A 289 5.03 -25.71 2.17
CA CYS A 289 3.67 -25.17 2.20
C CYS A 289 3.55 -23.65 2.36
N ILE A 290 4.64 -22.92 2.13
CA ILE A 290 4.66 -21.46 2.12
C ILE A 290 4.94 -20.95 0.71
N PHE A 291 4.03 -20.15 0.17
CA PHE A 291 4.04 -19.64 -1.21
C PHE A 291 4.09 -18.12 -1.21
N THR A 292 4.71 -17.54 -2.23
CA THR A 292 4.85 -16.10 -2.42
C THR A 292 4.38 -15.71 -3.81
N TYR A 293 4.08 -14.43 -4.01
CA TYR A 293 3.67 -13.86 -5.31
C TYR A 293 4.54 -14.35 -6.48
N GLY A 294 5.88 -14.32 -6.31
CA GLY A 294 6.84 -14.63 -7.37
C GLY A 294 6.90 -16.10 -7.81
N GLU A 295 6.21 -17.01 -7.12
CA GLU A 295 6.19 -18.44 -7.45
C GLU A 295 5.07 -18.80 -8.41
N PHE A 296 4.03 -17.97 -8.52
CA PHE A 296 2.94 -18.19 -9.45
C PHE A 296 3.38 -17.71 -10.84
N PRO A 297 3.46 -18.61 -11.84
CA PRO A 297 4.01 -18.27 -13.14
C PRO A 297 3.25 -17.09 -13.74
N TYR A 298 4.02 -16.19 -14.37
CA TYR A 298 3.51 -15.05 -15.14
C TYR A 298 2.65 -15.52 -16.32
N MET A 299 1.40 -15.86 -16.08
CA MET A 299 0.40 -16.06 -17.14
C MET A 299 -0.42 -14.78 -17.28
N ASP A 300 0.10 -13.75 -17.96
CA ASP A 300 -0.60 -12.56 -18.50
C ASP A 300 -1.60 -11.81 -17.58
N TRP A 301 -1.54 -12.07 -16.29
CA TRP A 301 -2.54 -11.65 -15.30
C TRP A 301 -2.48 -10.15 -15.08
N LEU A 302 -1.27 -9.59 -15.06
CA LEU A 302 -0.98 -8.16 -15.01
C LEU A 302 -0.28 -7.68 -16.29
N ASP A 303 -0.90 -7.95 -17.45
CA ASP A 303 -0.46 -7.41 -18.74
C ASP A 303 -0.80 -5.92 -18.86
N VAL A 304 0.02 -5.08 -18.23
CA VAL A 304 -0.07 -3.61 -18.28
C VAL A 304 0.20 -3.03 -19.67
N GLU A 305 0.88 -3.77 -20.54
CA GLU A 305 1.30 -3.29 -21.87
C GLU A 305 0.15 -3.40 -22.87
N ASN A 306 -0.61 -4.50 -22.81
CA ASN A 306 -1.70 -4.76 -23.75
C ASN A 306 -3.11 -4.48 -23.17
N LYS A 307 -3.25 -4.13 -21.90
CA LYS A 307 -4.54 -3.75 -21.29
C LYS A 307 -4.70 -2.23 -21.19
N PRO A 308 -5.54 -1.60 -22.05
CA PRO A 308 -5.76 -0.14 -22.03
C PRO A 308 -6.19 0.40 -20.67
N GLU A 309 -6.95 -0.38 -19.89
CA GLU A 309 -7.39 -0.02 -18.54
C GLU A 309 -6.25 0.03 -17.51
N LEU A 310 -5.09 -0.55 -17.84
CA LEU A 310 -3.85 -0.48 -17.07
C LEU A 310 -2.76 0.33 -17.77
N ARG A 311 -3.05 0.93 -18.93
CA ARG A 311 -2.07 1.75 -19.66
C ARG A 311 -1.84 3.06 -18.93
N GLY A 312 -0.79 3.05 -18.10
CA GLY A 312 -0.06 4.21 -17.62
C GLY A 312 -0.85 5.18 -16.75
N ALA A 313 -0.14 5.87 -15.87
CA ALA A 313 -0.49 7.27 -15.72
C ALA A 313 -0.26 7.97 -17.07
N GLY A 314 -0.80 9.18 -17.26
CA GLY A 314 -0.60 9.95 -18.50
C GLY A 314 0.87 10.28 -18.84
N ASP A 315 1.84 9.78 -18.08
CA ASP A 315 3.29 10.01 -18.16
C ASP A 315 4.08 8.84 -18.80
N GLY A 316 3.43 7.73 -19.18
CA GLY A 316 4.08 6.60 -19.84
C GLY A 316 4.91 5.68 -18.95
N ILE A 317 4.81 5.82 -17.61
CA ILE A 317 5.47 4.93 -16.67
C ILE A 317 4.86 3.54 -16.69
N ASN A 318 5.73 2.51 -16.64
CA ASN A 318 5.31 1.13 -16.44
C ASN A 318 4.67 0.99 -15.05
N LEU A 319 3.35 0.76 -15.00
CA LEU A 319 2.62 0.64 -13.74
C LEU A 319 2.86 -0.69 -13.03
N ARG A 320 3.39 -1.71 -13.70
CA ARG A 320 3.50 -3.06 -13.12
C ARG A 320 4.19 -3.06 -11.75
N PRO A 321 5.39 -2.48 -11.56
CA PRO A 321 6.05 -2.46 -10.26
C PRO A 321 5.24 -1.80 -9.12
N PHE A 322 4.32 -0.88 -9.45
CA PHE A 322 3.42 -0.26 -8.48
C PHE A 322 2.19 -1.12 -8.17
N LEU A 323 1.76 -1.93 -9.14
CA LEU A 323 0.55 -2.73 -9.06
C LEU A 323 0.80 -4.15 -8.51
N GLU A 324 2.00 -4.72 -8.66
CA GLU A 324 2.33 -6.05 -8.11
C GLU A 324 2.13 -6.12 -6.59
N PRO A 325 2.62 -5.15 -5.77
CA PRO A 325 2.33 -5.15 -4.33
C PRO A 325 0.85 -5.00 -4.03
N ILE A 326 0.09 -4.28 -4.87
CA ILE A 326 -1.36 -4.16 -4.69
C ILE A 326 -2.03 -5.51 -4.89
N VAL A 327 -1.64 -6.25 -5.92
CA VAL A 327 -2.17 -7.60 -6.19
C VAL A 327 -1.76 -8.57 -5.07
N ASP A 328 -0.50 -8.55 -4.62
CA ASP A 328 -0.01 -9.33 -3.46
C ASP A 328 -0.86 -9.06 -2.20
N GLY A 329 -1.19 -7.79 -1.95
CA GLY A 329 -2.09 -7.38 -0.87
C GLY A 329 -3.53 -7.89 -1.03
N ILE A 330 -4.07 -7.92 -2.26
CA ILE A 330 -5.40 -8.48 -2.54
C ILE A 330 -5.41 -9.99 -2.27
N VAL A 331 -4.40 -10.73 -2.75
CA VAL A 331 -4.29 -12.19 -2.51
C VAL A 331 -4.24 -12.46 -1.00
N ALA A 332 -3.36 -11.75 -0.28
CA ALA A 332 -3.25 -11.90 1.18
C ALA A 332 -4.56 -11.52 1.90
N GLY A 333 -5.33 -10.56 1.38
CA GLY A 333 -6.62 -10.17 1.95
C GLY A 333 -7.69 -11.27 1.86
N LEU A 334 -7.55 -12.20 0.91
CA LEU A 334 -8.51 -13.29 0.66
C LEU A 334 -8.18 -14.59 1.42
N GLY A 335 -7.16 -14.58 2.28
CA GLY A 335 -6.84 -15.70 3.18
C GLY A 335 -7.89 -15.89 4.28
N SER A 336 -7.89 -17.05 4.93
CA SER A 336 -8.77 -17.35 6.06
C SER A 336 -8.43 -16.53 7.30
N GLU A 337 -7.15 -16.20 7.46
CA GLU A 337 -6.63 -15.39 8.55
C GLU A 337 -5.41 -14.60 8.05
N VAL A 338 -5.19 -13.41 8.61
CA VAL A 338 -4.08 -12.52 8.25
C VAL A 338 -3.17 -12.28 9.45
N ILE A 339 -1.91 -12.67 9.30
CA ILE A 339 -0.85 -12.43 10.28
C ILE A 339 0.07 -11.33 9.73
N GLY A 340 -0.14 -10.12 10.21
CA GLY A 340 0.62 -8.95 9.79
C GLY A 340 1.91 -8.70 10.58
N THR A 341 2.88 -8.05 9.92
CA THR A 341 4.02 -7.41 10.56
C THR A 341 3.55 -6.24 11.46
N PRO A 342 3.86 -6.25 12.77
CA PRO A 342 3.47 -5.17 13.68
C PRO A 342 3.95 -3.79 13.21
N GLY A 343 3.06 -2.81 13.19
CA GLY A 343 3.35 -1.43 12.79
C GLY A 343 3.38 -1.19 11.27
N SER A 344 3.29 -2.23 10.44
CA SER A 344 3.22 -2.06 8.98
C SER A 344 1.86 -1.53 8.55
N THR A 345 1.85 -0.41 7.83
CA THR A 345 0.64 0.13 7.19
C THR A 345 0.10 -0.79 6.11
N PHE A 346 0.98 -1.55 5.44
CA PHE A 346 0.59 -2.54 4.44
C PHE A 346 -0.08 -3.75 5.09
N SER A 347 0.39 -4.21 6.26
CA SER A 347 -0.35 -5.21 7.06
C SER A 347 -1.75 -4.73 7.44
N ALA A 348 -1.86 -3.51 7.96
CA ALA A 348 -3.17 -2.94 8.34
C ALA A 348 -4.11 -2.83 7.13
N PHE A 349 -3.55 -2.56 5.94
CA PHE A 349 -4.31 -2.57 4.69
C PHE A 349 -4.82 -3.98 4.34
N ILE A 350 -3.98 -5.01 4.37
CA ILE A 350 -4.39 -6.40 4.13
C ILE A 350 -5.45 -6.86 5.13
N GLU A 351 -5.27 -6.58 6.42
CA GLU A 351 -6.23 -6.92 7.48
C GLU A 351 -7.59 -6.25 7.24
N ARG A 352 -7.61 -5.01 6.73
CA ARG A 352 -8.86 -4.32 6.34
C ARG A 352 -9.54 -4.99 5.15
N LEU A 353 -8.78 -5.39 4.14
CA LEU A 353 -9.33 -6.16 3.01
C LEU A 353 -9.96 -7.47 3.49
N ASN A 354 -9.27 -8.18 4.37
CA ASN A 354 -9.76 -9.44 4.95
C ASN A 354 -11.01 -9.26 5.81
N TYR A 355 -11.08 -8.21 6.62
CA TYR A 355 -12.31 -7.86 7.35
C TYR A 355 -13.50 -7.68 6.40
N VAL A 356 -13.33 -6.92 5.32
CA VAL A 356 -14.43 -6.62 4.39
C VAL A 356 -14.83 -7.83 3.54
N TRP A 357 -13.86 -8.62 3.04
CA TRP A 357 -14.15 -9.70 2.11
C TRP A 357 -14.44 -11.05 2.77
N ILE A 358 -13.81 -11.33 3.91
CA ILE A 358 -13.85 -12.64 4.58
C ILE A 358 -14.58 -12.55 5.93
N GLY A 359 -14.71 -11.36 6.51
CA GLY A 359 -15.23 -11.19 7.87
C GLY A 359 -14.21 -11.52 8.96
N GLY A 360 -12.92 -11.46 8.64
CA GLY A 360 -11.84 -11.63 9.62
C GLY A 360 -11.88 -10.57 10.73
N PRO A 361 -11.10 -10.71 11.81
CA PRO A 361 -11.16 -9.79 12.94
C PRO A 361 -10.75 -8.37 12.53
N ARG A 362 -11.60 -7.38 12.82
CA ARG A 362 -11.21 -5.97 12.77
C ARG A 362 -10.26 -5.72 13.95
N ARG A 363 -9.02 -5.30 13.71
CA ARG A 363 -8.21 -4.70 14.79
C ARG A 363 -8.85 -3.36 15.17
N ILE A 364 -9.78 -3.39 16.14
CA ILE A 364 -10.36 -2.19 16.73
C ILE A 364 -9.22 -1.47 17.46
N LYS A 365 -8.83 -0.29 16.97
CA LYS A 365 -7.81 0.57 17.58
C LYS A 365 -8.38 1.32 18.80
N ASP A 366 -8.86 0.60 19.80
CA ASP A 366 -9.13 1.16 21.13
C ASP A 366 -7.97 0.91 22.12
N GLY A 367 -6.82 0.43 21.63
CA GLY A 367 -5.56 0.39 22.36
C GLY A 367 -4.59 1.50 21.92
N PRO A 368 -3.63 1.92 22.77
CA PRO A 368 -2.64 2.91 22.39
C PRO A 368 -1.99 2.47 21.09
N LEU A 369 -1.97 3.37 20.10
CA LEU A 369 -1.21 3.21 18.88
C LEU A 369 0.17 2.71 19.32
N ILE A 370 0.53 1.48 18.95
CA ILE A 370 1.90 1.00 19.12
C ILE A 370 2.76 2.08 18.46
N GLU A 371 3.52 2.77 19.31
CA GLU A 371 4.43 3.82 18.92
C GLU A 371 5.46 3.20 17.98
N VAL A 372 5.30 3.55 16.70
CA VAL A 372 6.37 3.48 15.69
C VAL A 372 6.52 4.87 15.12
#